data_AF-A0A482V8Z8-F1
#
_entry.id   AF-A0A482V8Z8-F1
#
_cell.length_a   1.000
_cell.length_b   1.000
_cell.length_c   1.000
_cell.angle_alpha   90.00
_cell.angle_beta   90.00
_cell.angle_gamma   90.00
#
_symmetry.space_group_name_H-M   'P 1'
#
loop_
_entity.id
_entity.type
_entity.pdbx_description
1 polymer ?
#
loop_
_entity_poly.entity_id
_entity_poly.type
_entity_poly.pdbx_seq_one_letter_code
_entity_poly.pdbx_strand_id
1 'polypeptide(L)'
;MNFENFDKWIRNQLLPNLPPRSVLLIVNASYHNVRIEQDLNSNARKRVMMVERNISHDPKQTKPELYAIIKMHKNRNPRYKLDILLNEHGHNVLRLPPYHPEFNPIEKIWAITKNWVASRNI
;
A
#
# COMPACT_ATOMS: atom_id res chain seq x y z
N MET A 1 -0.77 11.67 8.61
CA MET A 1 -1.32 10.32 8.90
C MET A 1 -0.22 9.29 8.74
N ASN A 2 -0.08 8.32 9.66
CA ASN A 2 0.87 7.20 9.56
C ASN A 2 0.12 5.86 9.62
N PHE A 3 0.80 4.73 9.40
CA PHE A 3 0.15 3.43 9.40
C PHE A 3 -0.45 3.05 10.77
N GLU A 4 0.20 3.39 11.87
CA GLU A 4 -0.30 3.05 13.21
C GLU A 4 -1.63 3.72 13.53
N ASN A 5 -1.74 5.02 13.26
CA ASN A 5 -2.99 5.75 13.45
C ASN A 5 -4.07 5.28 12.47
N PHE A 6 -3.67 4.92 11.26
CA PHE A 6 -4.57 4.37 10.26
C PHE A 6 -5.10 2.98 10.65
N ASP A 7 -4.24 2.07 11.10
CA ASP A 7 -4.62 0.73 11.58
C ASP A 7 -5.57 0.81 12.77
N LYS A 8 -5.30 1.70 13.73
CA LYS A 8 -6.23 1.99 14.85
C LYS A 8 -7.59 2.45 14.35
N TRP A 9 -7.63 3.38 13.39
CA TRP A 9 -8.88 3.85 12.82
C TRP A 9 -9.63 2.75 12.07
N ILE A 10 -8.93 1.94 11.26
CA ILE A 10 -9.54 0.81 10.55
C ILE A 10 -10.21 -0.15 11.54
N ARG A 11 -9.50 -0.54 12.61
CA ARG A 11 -10.01 -1.50 13.59
C ARG A 11 -11.15 -0.96 14.43
N ASN A 12 -11.05 0.29 14.86
CA ASN A 12 -11.98 0.83 15.86
C ASN A 12 -13.16 1.56 15.26
N GLN A 13 -13.04 2.04 14.01
CA GLN A 13 -14.06 2.90 13.39
C GLN A 13 -14.58 2.30 12.09
N LEU A 14 -13.70 1.79 11.22
CA LEU A 14 -14.16 1.32 9.91
C LEU A 14 -14.78 -0.09 9.99
N LEU A 15 -14.00 -1.09 10.43
CA LEU A 15 -14.41 -2.50 10.46
C LEU A 15 -15.76 -2.73 11.18
N PRO A 16 -16.03 -2.15 12.36
CA PRO A 16 -17.30 -2.38 13.06
C PRO A 16 -18.52 -1.82 12.31
N ASN A 17 -18.31 -0.86 11.41
CA ASN A 17 -19.37 -0.15 10.68
C ASN A 17 -19.46 -0.55 9.20
N LEU A 18 -18.65 -1.53 8.76
CA LEU A 18 -18.70 -2.00 7.38
C LEU A 18 -19.80 -3.05 7.19
N PRO A 19 -20.63 -2.92 6.15
CA PRO A 19 -21.50 -4.01 5.73
C PRO A 19 -20.70 -5.27 5.38
N PRO A 20 -21.24 -6.48 5.63
CA PRO A 20 -20.57 -7.73 5.28
C PRO A 20 -20.18 -7.79 3.80
N ARG A 21 -19.02 -8.39 3.48
CA ARG A 21 -18.53 -8.60 2.09
C ARG A 21 -18.32 -7.32 1.28
N SER A 22 -18.08 -6.19 1.95
CA SER A 22 -17.75 -4.93 1.29
C SER A 22 -16.44 -4.98 0.49
N VAL A 23 -16.37 -4.16 -0.57
CA VAL A 23 -15.15 -3.89 -1.32
C VAL A 23 -14.68 -2.47 -1.00
N LEU A 24 -13.45 -2.35 -0.52
CA LEU A 24 -12.84 -1.05 -0.19
C LEU A 24 -11.99 -0.57 -1.35
N LEU A 25 -12.35 0.60 -1.87
CA LEU A 25 -11.56 1.32 -2.87
C LEU A 25 -10.54 2.21 -2.17
N ILE A 26 -9.25 1.98 -2.40
CA ILE A 26 -8.16 2.62 -1.66
C ILE A 26 -7.24 3.39 -2.59
N VAL A 27 -6.97 4.65 -2.23
CA VAL A 27 -6.02 5.52 -2.93
C VAL A 27 -4.57 5.11 -2.68
N ASN A 28 -3.68 5.46 -3.59
CA ASN A 28 -2.26 5.13 -3.51
C ASN A 28 -1.50 6.03 -2.51
N ALA A 29 -1.73 5.84 -1.21
CA ALA A 29 -0.98 6.49 -0.15
C ALA A 29 0.04 5.54 0.49
N SER A 30 1.19 6.06 0.93
CA SER A 30 2.27 5.24 1.49
C SER A 30 1.83 4.38 2.68
N TYR A 31 0.99 4.94 3.57
CA TYR A 31 0.45 4.24 4.73
C TYR A 31 -0.66 3.24 4.39
N HIS A 32 -1.26 3.27 3.20
CA HIS A 32 -2.15 2.18 2.73
C HIS A 32 -1.38 0.98 2.16
N ASN A 33 -0.11 1.21 1.80
CA ASN A 33 0.73 0.28 1.07
C ASN A 33 1.88 -0.26 1.93
N VAL A 34 1.65 -0.41 3.24
CA VAL A 34 2.63 -1.04 4.14
C VAL A 34 2.72 -2.53 3.82
N ARG A 35 3.87 -2.93 3.27
CA ARG A 35 4.16 -4.32 2.90
C ARG A 35 4.46 -5.16 4.14
N ILE A 36 4.11 -6.43 4.06
CA ILE A 36 4.44 -7.42 5.10
C ILE A 36 5.88 -7.88 4.91
N GLU A 37 6.22 -8.22 3.68
CA GLU A 37 7.58 -8.54 3.27
C GLU A 37 8.32 -7.24 2.96
N GLN A 38 9.49 -7.03 3.55
CA GLN A 38 10.36 -5.94 3.10
C GLN A 38 10.85 -6.24 1.68
N ASP A 39 10.86 -5.27 0.77
CA ASP A 39 11.51 -5.50 -0.52
C ASP A 39 13.03 -5.53 -0.37
N LEU A 40 13.68 -6.28 -1.26
CA LEU A 40 15.10 -6.12 -1.52
C LEU A 40 15.33 -4.70 -2.06
N ASN A 41 15.77 -3.79 -1.20
CA ASN A 41 16.02 -2.39 -1.55
C ASN A 41 17.47 -2.11 -1.96
N SER A 42 17.76 -0.90 -2.44
CA SER A 42 19.02 -0.58 -3.12
C SER A 42 20.28 -0.49 -2.23
N ASN A 43 20.15 -0.64 -0.90
CA ASN A 43 21.14 -0.21 0.09
C ASN A 43 22.07 -1.35 0.58
N ALA A 44 23.05 -1.02 1.44
CA ALA A 44 24.10 -1.94 1.91
C ALA A 44 23.58 -3.28 2.49
N ARG A 45 22.31 -3.34 2.90
CA ARG A 45 21.64 -4.57 3.37
C ARG A 45 21.32 -5.59 2.28
N LYS A 46 21.54 -5.29 0.99
CA LYS A 46 21.26 -6.20 -0.14
C LYS A 46 21.80 -7.61 0.01
N ARG A 47 23.10 -7.74 0.29
CA ARG A 47 23.76 -9.05 0.40
C ARG A 47 23.17 -9.86 1.55
N VAL A 48 22.98 -9.22 2.71
CA VAL A 48 22.36 -9.85 3.89
C VAL A 48 20.96 -10.37 3.54
N MET A 49 20.11 -9.53 2.93
CA MET A 49 18.75 -9.96 2.55
C MET A 49 18.73 -11.01 1.43
N MET A 50 19.72 -11.03 0.53
CA MET A 50 19.84 -12.07 -0.50
C MET A 50 20.23 -13.41 0.13
N VAL A 51 21.14 -13.43 1.11
CA VAL A 51 21.46 -14.63 1.89
C VAL A 51 20.24 -15.12 2.68
N GLU A 52 19.54 -14.24 3.41
CA GLU A 52 18.33 -14.59 4.17
C GLU A 52 17.22 -15.19 3.30
N ARG A 53 17.19 -14.86 2.00
CA ARG A 53 16.21 -15.37 1.03
C ARG A 53 16.73 -16.53 0.19
N ASN A 54 17.90 -17.09 0.51
CA ASN A 54 18.56 -18.13 -0.28
C ASN A 54 18.74 -17.76 -1.76
N ILE A 55 18.98 -16.48 -2.06
CA ILE A 55 19.26 -16.00 -3.42
C ILE A 55 20.77 -16.06 -3.64
N SER A 56 21.19 -16.99 -4.51
CA SER A 56 22.59 -17.14 -4.92
C SER A 56 23.12 -15.84 -5.54
N HIS A 57 24.29 -15.39 -5.08
CA HIS A 57 25.02 -14.26 -5.63
C HIS A 57 26.51 -14.41 -5.35
N ASP A 58 27.34 -13.90 -6.25
CA ASP A 58 28.80 -13.92 -6.08
C ASP A 58 29.24 -12.72 -5.23
N PRO A 59 30.06 -12.91 -4.17
CA PRO A 59 30.64 -11.81 -3.39
C PRO A 59 31.34 -10.71 -4.22
N LYS A 60 31.85 -11.06 -5.42
CA LYS A 60 32.54 -10.15 -6.33
C LYS A 60 31.61 -9.35 -7.25
N GLN A 61 30.31 -9.66 -7.28
CA GLN A 61 29.35 -8.94 -8.12
C GLN A 61 29.25 -7.47 -7.73
N THR A 62 29.25 -6.65 -8.77
CA THR A 62 29.10 -5.20 -8.71
C THR A 62 27.67 -4.82 -8.32
N LYS A 63 27.49 -3.57 -7.87
CA LYS A 63 26.16 -3.04 -7.48
C LYS A 63 25.10 -3.15 -8.61
N PRO A 64 25.43 -2.89 -9.90
CA PRO A 64 24.50 -3.12 -11.01
C PRO A 64 24.09 -4.58 -11.21
N GLU A 65 25.03 -5.53 -11.12
CA GLU A 65 24.77 -6.97 -11.28
C GLU A 65 23.84 -7.48 -10.18
N LEU A 66 24.11 -7.11 -8.92
CA LEU A 66 23.22 -7.42 -7.80
C LEU A 66 21.83 -6.82 -8.00
N TYR A 67 21.72 -5.63 -8.61
CA TYR A 67 20.43 -5.01 -8.87
C TYR A 67 19.64 -5.73 -9.97
N ALA A 68 20.32 -6.27 -10.99
CA ALA A 68 19.67 -7.08 -12.02
C ALA A 68 19.04 -8.34 -11.41
N ILE A 69 19.77 -9.04 -10.54
CA ILE A 69 19.26 -10.23 -9.81
C ILE A 69 18.05 -9.84 -8.94
N ILE A 70 18.15 -8.75 -8.17
CA ILE A 70 17.03 -8.25 -7.36
C ILE A 70 15.80 -7.94 -8.22
N LYS A 71 15.98 -7.33 -9.40
CA LYS A 71 14.87 -7.02 -10.31
C LYS A 71 14.20 -8.30 -10.83
N MET A 72 14.97 -9.36 -11.09
CA MET A 72 14.44 -10.67 -11.48
C MET A 72 13.64 -11.33 -10.35
N HIS A 73 14.12 -11.21 -9.11
CA HIS A 73 13.46 -11.76 -7.92
C HIS A 73 12.46 -10.80 -7.25
N LYS A 74 12.12 -9.67 -7.90
CA LYS A 74 11.20 -8.69 -7.32
C LYS A 74 9.80 -9.29 -7.26
N ASN A 75 9.19 -9.28 -6.07
CA ASN A 75 7.82 -9.72 -5.90
C ASN A 75 6.88 -8.83 -6.72
N ARG A 76 6.24 -9.42 -7.73
CA ARG A 76 5.27 -8.73 -8.61
C ARG A 76 3.93 -8.51 -7.92
N ASN A 77 3.62 -9.32 -6.91
CA ASN A 77 2.37 -9.32 -6.17
C ASN A 77 2.65 -9.03 -4.68
N PRO A 78 2.96 -7.78 -4.33
CA PRO A 78 3.23 -7.41 -2.94
C PRO A 78 2.00 -7.66 -2.08
N ARG A 79 2.22 -8.25 -0.89
CA ARG A 79 1.17 -8.38 0.13
C ARG A 79 1.22 -7.21 1.09
N TYR A 80 0.08 -6.56 1.29
CA TYR A 80 -0.06 -5.41 2.16
C TYR A 80 -0.78 -5.79 3.45
N LYS A 81 -0.35 -5.19 4.58
CA LYS A 81 -0.95 -5.45 5.89
C LYS A 81 -2.45 -5.19 5.91
N LEU A 82 -2.88 -4.12 5.23
CA LEU A 82 -4.27 -3.71 5.13
C LEU A 82 -5.14 -4.74 4.40
N ASP A 83 -4.61 -5.35 3.34
CA ASP A 83 -5.35 -6.32 2.53
C ASP A 83 -5.63 -7.59 3.33
N ILE A 84 -4.62 -8.06 4.06
CA ILE A 84 -4.78 -9.22 4.94
C ILE A 84 -5.81 -8.91 6.02
N LEU A 85 -5.67 -7.78 6.71
CA LEU A 85 -6.59 -7.39 7.76
C LEU A 85 -8.05 -7.35 7.27
N LEU A 86 -8.30 -6.73 6.12
CA LEU A 86 -9.65 -6.62 5.56
C LEU A 86 -10.18 -7.97 5.06
N ASN A 87 -9.32 -8.78 4.42
CA ASN A 87 -9.69 -10.11 3.94
C ASN A 87 -10.05 -11.07 5.07
N GLU A 88 -9.30 -11.04 6.18
CA GLU A 88 -9.62 -11.80 7.40
C GLU A 88 -11.00 -11.45 7.97
N HIS A 89 -11.48 -10.23 7.74
CA HIS A 89 -12.82 -9.76 8.11
C HIS A 89 -13.85 -9.93 6.98
N GLY A 90 -13.51 -10.64 5.90
CA GLY A 90 -14.39 -10.94 4.78
C GLY A 90 -14.58 -9.79 3.79
N HIS A 91 -13.66 -8.82 3.75
CA HIS A 91 -13.71 -7.67 2.85
C HIS A 91 -12.60 -7.74 1.79
N ASN A 92 -12.87 -7.19 0.61
CA ASN A 92 -11.90 -7.11 -0.48
C ASN A 92 -11.34 -5.70 -0.61
N VAL A 93 -10.11 -5.59 -1.13
CA VAL A 93 -9.44 -4.30 -1.39
C VAL A 93 -9.19 -4.14 -2.88
N LEU A 94 -9.59 -2.98 -3.43
CA LEU A 94 -9.24 -2.53 -4.76
C LEU A 94 -8.40 -1.27 -4.66
N ARG A 95 -7.23 -1.25 -5.30
CA ARG A 95 -6.36 -0.07 -5.33
C ARG A 95 -6.56 0.71 -6.61
N LEU A 96 -6.66 2.02 -6.47
CA LEU A 96 -6.69 2.92 -7.61
C LEU A 96 -5.30 3.08 -8.22
N PRO A 97 -5.23 3.22 -9.56
CA PRO A 97 -3.97 3.51 -10.21
C PRO A 97 -3.45 4.89 -9.76
N PRO A 98 -2.11 5.04 -9.65
CA PRO A 98 -1.52 6.29 -9.21
C PRO A 98 -1.82 7.42 -10.20
N TYR A 99 -2.08 8.62 -9.68
CA TYR A 99 -2.32 9.85 -10.46
C TYR A 99 -3.59 9.86 -11.33
N HIS A 100 -4.58 9.04 -10.98
CA HIS A 100 -5.90 9.01 -11.62
C HIS A 100 -7.03 9.40 -10.66
N PRO A 101 -7.13 10.68 -10.24
CA PRO A 101 -8.17 11.15 -9.33
C PRO A 101 -9.59 11.00 -9.89
N GLU A 102 -9.75 10.92 -11.21
CA GLU A 102 -11.04 10.71 -11.88
C GLU A 102 -11.71 9.38 -11.50
N PHE A 103 -10.92 8.40 -11.08
CA PHE A 103 -11.41 7.10 -10.60
C PHE A 103 -11.67 7.07 -9.10
N ASN A 104 -11.42 8.16 -8.38
CA ASN A 104 -11.67 8.25 -6.95
C ASN A 104 -13.01 8.97 -6.68
N PRO A 105 -14.10 8.24 -6.36
CA PRO A 105 -15.43 8.85 -6.21
C PRO A 105 -15.48 9.91 -5.10
N ILE A 106 -14.62 9.81 -4.07
CA ILE A 106 -14.59 10.75 -2.97
C ILE A 106 -14.18 12.17 -3.44
N GLU A 107 -13.42 12.30 -4.52
CA GLU A 107 -13.02 13.62 -5.06
C GLU A 107 -14.25 14.39 -5.55
N LYS A 108 -15.20 13.69 -6.18
CA LYS A 108 -16.47 14.30 -6.62
C LYS A 108 -17.32 14.74 -5.42
N ILE A 109 -17.40 13.91 -4.39
CA ILE A 109 -18.12 14.25 -3.16
C ILE A 109 -17.47 15.46 -2.48
N TRP A 110 -16.14 15.50 -2.38
CA TRP A 110 -15.41 16.65 -1.83
C TRP A 110 -15.58 17.92 -2.66
N ALA A 111 -15.64 17.82 -3.99
CA ALA A 111 -15.91 18.98 -4.84
C ALA A 111 -17.28 19.59 -4.52
N ILE A 112 -18.32 18.76 -4.40
CA ILE A 112 -19.67 19.20 -4.02
C ILE A 112 -19.64 19.88 -2.65
N THR A 113 -19.06 19.23 -1.64
CA THR A 113 -18.98 19.76 -0.27
C THR A 113 -18.23 21.09 -0.21
N LYS A 114 -17.08 21.20 -0.89
CA LYS A 114 -16.28 22.43 -0.93
C LYS A 114 -17.04 23.58 -1.59
N ASN A 115 -17.73 23.32 -2.70
CA ASN A 115 -18.55 24.34 -3.37
C ASN A 115 -19.69 24.81 -2.48
N TRP A 116 -20.34 23.90 -1.77
CA TRP A 116 -21.37 24.24 -0.80
C TRP A 116 -20.85 25.12 0.33
N VAL A 117 -19.69 24.78 0.92
CA VAL A 117 -19.05 25.61 1.96
C VAL A 117 -18.67 26.97 1.40
N ALA A 118 -18.04 27.03 0.22
CA ALA A 118 -17.63 28.28 -0.41
C ALA A 118 -18.81 29.22 -0.67
N SER A 119 -19.98 28.68 -1.06
CA SER A 119 -21.20 29.49 -1.25
C SER A 119 -21.78 30.09 0.03
N ARG A 120 -21.30 29.66 1.21
CA ARG A 120 -21.82 30.04 2.54
C ARG A 120 -20.78 30.69 3.44
N ASN A 121 -19.51 30.73 3.02
CA ASN A 121 -18.48 31.51 3.70
C ASN A 121 -18.68 32.97 3.32
N ILE A 122 -19.39 33.70 4.18
CA ILE A 122 -19.50 35.16 4.19
C ILE A 122 -18.30 35.75 4.90
#